data_AF-A0A8J5MM34-F1
#
_entry.id   AF-A0A8J5MM34-F1
#
_cell.length_a   1.000
_cell.length_b   1.000
_cell.length_c   1.000
_cell.angle_alpha   90.00
_cell.angle_beta   90.00
_cell.angle_gamma   90.00
#
_symmetry.space_group_name_H-M   'P 1'
#
loop_
_entity.id
_entity.type
_entity.pdbx_description
1 polymer ?
#
loop_
_entity_poly.entity_id
_entity_poly.type
_entity_poly.pdbx_seq_one_letter_code
_entity_poly.pdbx_strand_id
1 'polypeptide(L)'
;MAKNYKTILAEAHASDDEKWIVYDPNKSTESIDDWLEEWAPSRISRDDGIGWIAICGRNRETESQIHDVDGLMDAWKELQHSGRPINLETISELAKQYCVTCGKWIIYAGPNAKVDSYWKKVATAIVKDQLPAISAKVSPLSTDKNTHVLCIYNKDFTDEEEVCHLEHAIRKIGLKCQLVYKPDAYTYMGIYRKNKWGLRPTIYKSDYELTSGQSIIKTNSEVPRILQS
;
A
#
# COMPACT_ATOMS: atom_id res chain seq x y z
N MET A 1 7.82 -5.53 23.74
CA MET A 1 6.85 -6.58 23.36
C MET A 1 6.31 -6.27 21.96
N ALA A 2 6.08 -7.27 21.11
CA ALA A 2 5.49 -7.04 19.79
C ALA A 2 4.02 -6.59 19.92
N LYS A 3 3.64 -5.48 19.28
CA LYS A 3 2.26 -4.94 19.32
C LYS A 3 1.24 -6.01 18.88
N ASN A 4 0.08 -6.06 19.55
CA ASN A 4 -1.01 -6.94 19.15
C ASN A 4 -1.76 -6.34 17.94
N TYR A 5 -2.57 -7.14 17.23
CA TYR A 5 -3.25 -6.69 16.01
C TYR A 5 -4.24 -5.53 16.26
N LYS A 6 -4.85 -5.45 17.46
CA LYS A 6 -5.79 -4.38 17.83
C LYS A 6 -5.09 -3.03 17.95
N THR A 7 -3.89 -3.01 18.55
CA THR A 7 -3.06 -1.80 18.63
C THR A 7 -2.65 -1.33 17.24
N ILE A 8 -2.27 -2.25 16.34
CA ILE A 8 -1.88 -1.89 14.96
C ILE A 8 -3.08 -1.34 14.18
N LEU A 9 -4.27 -1.93 14.35
CA LEU A 9 -5.52 -1.45 13.75
C LEU A 9 -5.86 -0.04 14.24
N ALA A 10 -5.79 0.20 15.55
CA ALA A 10 -6.06 1.52 16.13
C ALA A 10 -5.08 2.59 15.63
N GLU A 11 -3.78 2.27 15.54
CA GLU A 11 -2.77 3.17 14.96
C GLU A 11 -3.04 3.48 13.49
N ALA A 12 -3.51 2.50 12.71
CA ALA A 12 -3.84 2.69 11.31
C ALA A 12 -5.04 3.63 11.13
N HIS A 13 -6.12 3.43 11.90
CA HIS A 13 -7.28 4.33 11.88
C HIS A 13 -6.92 5.75 12.31
N ALA A 14 -6.21 5.91 13.42
CA ALA A 14 -5.80 7.23 13.90
C ALA A 14 -4.98 7.99 12.84
N SER A 15 -4.08 7.31 12.13
CA SER A 15 -3.29 7.93 11.06
C SER A 15 -4.13 8.34 9.84
N ASP A 16 -5.21 7.62 9.55
CA ASP A 16 -6.08 7.94 8.41
C ASP A 16 -7.06 9.09 8.77
N ASP A 17 -7.40 9.27 10.05
CA ASP A 17 -8.25 10.37 10.56
C ASP A 17 -7.50 11.71 10.74
N GLU A 18 -6.16 11.69 10.77
CA GLU A 18 -5.29 12.88 10.85
C GLU A 18 -5.26 13.66 9.52
N LYS A 19 -4.60 14.84 9.51
CA LYS A 19 -4.50 15.67 8.29
C LYS A 19 -3.57 15.02 7.26
N TRP A 20 -3.96 15.09 5.98
CA TRP A 20 -3.13 14.63 4.86
C TRP A 20 -2.55 15.82 4.09
N ILE A 21 -1.29 15.68 3.70
CA ILE A 21 -0.62 16.59 2.77
C ILE A 21 -0.68 15.93 1.40
N VAL A 22 -1.45 16.50 0.47
CA VAL A 22 -1.78 15.84 -0.79
C VAL A 22 -1.35 16.71 -1.97
N TYR A 23 -0.62 16.10 -2.90
CA TYR A 23 -0.41 16.66 -4.23
C TYR A 23 -1.27 15.93 -5.25
N ASP A 24 -2.08 16.70 -5.96
CA ASP A 24 -2.97 16.22 -7.01
C ASP A 24 -2.53 16.89 -8.33
N PRO A 25 -1.90 16.16 -9.27
CA PRO A 25 -1.38 16.76 -10.49
C PRO A 25 -2.45 17.43 -11.36
N ASN A 26 -3.74 17.14 -11.13
CA ASN A 26 -4.86 17.76 -11.83
C ASN A 26 -5.35 19.06 -11.17
N LYS A 27 -4.88 19.38 -9.95
CA LYS A 27 -5.32 20.56 -9.17
C LYS A 27 -4.17 21.46 -8.71
N SER A 28 -2.99 20.88 -8.49
CA SER A 28 -1.81 21.61 -8.01
C SER A 28 -1.30 22.58 -9.07
N THR A 29 -0.95 23.79 -8.64
CA THR A 29 -0.36 24.83 -9.49
C THR A 29 1.17 24.90 -9.38
N GLU A 30 1.72 24.43 -8.26
CA GLU A 30 3.16 24.30 -8.04
C GLU A 30 3.74 23.09 -8.78
N SER A 31 5.06 23.10 -9.02
CA SER A 31 5.73 21.96 -9.62
C SER A 31 5.90 20.82 -8.61
N ILE A 32 5.96 19.57 -9.09
CA ILE A 32 6.21 18.42 -8.22
C ILE A 32 7.60 18.50 -7.54
N ASP A 33 8.60 19.13 -8.18
CA ASP A 33 9.92 19.25 -7.59
C ASP A 33 9.92 20.22 -6.39
N ASP A 34 9.25 21.37 -6.52
CA ASP A 34 9.11 22.35 -5.43
C ASP A 34 8.30 21.75 -4.27
N TRP A 35 7.19 21.08 -4.57
CA TRP A 35 6.37 20.43 -3.55
C TRP A 35 7.13 19.35 -2.78
N LEU A 36 7.97 18.55 -3.47
CA LEU A 36 8.80 17.54 -2.81
C LEU A 36 9.92 18.15 -1.95
N GLU A 37 10.39 19.35 -2.30
CA GLU A 37 11.34 20.11 -1.49
C GLU A 37 10.69 20.73 -0.26
N GLU A 38 9.41 21.10 -0.32
CA GLU A 38 8.69 21.58 0.86
C GLU A 38 8.28 20.42 1.78
N TRP A 39 7.71 19.35 1.22
CA TRP A 39 7.00 18.29 1.94
C TRP A 39 7.76 16.97 2.01
N ALA A 40 9.06 17.01 2.32
CA ALA A 40 9.87 15.80 2.45
C ALA A 40 9.48 14.98 3.70
N PRO A 41 9.21 13.67 3.56
CA PRO A 41 8.72 12.84 4.67
C PRO A 41 9.68 12.76 5.86
N SER A 42 10.99 12.92 5.64
CA SER A 42 11.97 12.96 6.74
C SER A 42 11.90 14.23 7.61
N ARG A 43 11.24 15.30 7.14
CA ARG A 43 11.13 16.59 7.83
C ARG A 43 9.77 16.85 8.45
N ILE A 44 8.73 16.19 7.94
CA ILE A 44 7.37 16.34 8.45
C ILE A 44 7.20 15.40 9.65
N SER A 45 6.83 15.95 10.82
CA SER A 45 6.62 15.15 12.02
C SER A 45 5.17 14.67 12.10
N ARG A 46 4.97 13.44 12.58
CA ARG A 46 3.65 12.96 12.98
C ARG A 46 3.07 13.79 14.13
N ASP A 47 3.92 14.32 15.00
CA ASP A 47 3.49 15.13 16.15
C ASP A 47 2.85 16.46 15.73
N ASP A 48 3.02 16.87 14.46
CA ASP A 48 2.35 18.05 13.86
C ASP A 48 0.90 17.74 13.43
N GLY A 49 0.37 16.55 13.78
CA GLY A 49 -0.98 16.11 13.42
C GLY A 49 -1.12 15.69 11.95
N ILE A 50 0.00 15.33 11.32
CA ILE A 50 0.03 14.84 9.94
C ILE A 50 -0.02 13.32 9.95
N GLY A 51 -1.03 12.77 9.29
CA GLY A 51 -1.22 11.34 9.13
C GLY A 51 -0.41 10.76 7.98
N TRP A 52 -0.47 11.45 6.83
CA TRP A 52 0.09 10.99 5.57
C TRP A 52 0.52 12.14 4.65
N ILE A 53 1.56 11.88 3.86
CA ILE A 53 1.94 12.66 2.68
C ILE A 53 1.59 11.81 1.46
N ALA A 54 0.84 12.34 0.50
CA ALA A 54 0.23 11.55 -0.57
C ALA A 54 0.32 12.23 -1.94
N ILE A 55 0.38 11.39 -2.99
CA ILE A 55 0.36 11.78 -4.40
C ILE A 55 -0.81 11.05 -5.06
N CYS A 56 -1.65 11.79 -5.79
CA CYS A 56 -2.66 11.20 -6.66
C CYS A 56 -2.08 10.91 -8.04
N GLY A 57 -2.48 9.78 -8.66
CA GLY A 57 -2.24 9.54 -10.08
C GLY A 57 -3.10 10.47 -10.94
N ARG A 58 -2.60 10.87 -12.11
CA ARG A 58 -3.38 11.70 -13.06
C ARG A 58 -4.63 10.99 -13.54
N ASN A 59 -4.48 9.70 -13.83
CA ASN A 59 -5.55 8.79 -14.25
C ASN A 59 -6.28 8.16 -13.06
N ARG A 60 -6.31 8.84 -11.90
CA ARG A 60 -7.29 8.50 -10.86
C ARG A 60 -8.64 8.78 -11.48
N GLU A 61 -9.21 7.76 -12.11
CA GLU A 61 -10.51 7.83 -12.73
C GLU A 61 -11.47 8.47 -11.74
N THR A 62 -12.28 9.40 -12.25
CA THR A 62 -13.48 9.90 -11.59
C THR A 62 -14.55 8.81 -11.53
N GLU A 63 -14.14 7.53 -11.44
CA GLU A 63 -15.01 6.39 -11.61
C GLU A 63 -15.96 6.31 -10.42
N SER A 64 -17.23 6.38 -10.78
CA SER A 64 -18.42 6.22 -9.95
C SER A 64 -18.55 4.83 -9.33
N GLN A 65 -17.48 4.03 -9.25
CA GLN A 65 -17.48 2.81 -8.46
C GLN A 65 -17.47 3.19 -6.99
N ILE A 66 -18.66 3.16 -6.41
CA ILE A 66 -18.84 3.30 -4.97
C ILE A 66 -18.19 2.06 -4.32
N HIS A 67 -17.04 2.25 -3.68
CA HIS A 67 -16.44 1.22 -2.84
C HIS A 67 -17.34 1.00 -1.62
N ASP A 68 -18.06 -0.11 -1.57
CA ASP A 68 -19.01 -0.42 -0.50
C ASP A 68 -18.30 -1.06 0.70
N VAL A 69 -17.56 -0.23 1.43
CA VAL A 69 -16.83 -0.68 2.63
C VAL A 69 -17.80 -1.13 3.72
N ASP A 70 -18.96 -0.51 3.86
CA ASP A 70 -19.95 -0.89 4.87
C ASP A 70 -20.53 -2.28 4.58
N GLY A 71 -20.95 -2.54 3.34
CA GLY A 71 -21.42 -3.84 2.88
C GLY A 71 -20.33 -4.93 2.99
N LEU A 72 -19.09 -4.60 2.65
CA LEU A 72 -17.94 -5.49 2.87
C LEU A 72 -17.83 -5.90 4.34
N MET A 73 -17.95 -4.94 5.25
CA MET A 73 -17.78 -5.17 6.68
C MET A 73 -18.94 -5.96 7.29
N ASP A 74 -20.15 -5.78 6.79
CA ASP A 74 -21.31 -6.60 7.20
C ASP A 74 -21.18 -8.04 6.71
N ALA A 75 -20.83 -8.25 5.44
CA ALA A 75 -20.57 -9.59 4.91
C ALA A 75 -19.38 -10.27 5.61
N TRP A 76 -18.36 -9.50 6.00
CA TRP A 76 -17.25 -10.01 6.81
C TRP A 76 -17.68 -10.48 8.20
N LYS A 77 -18.63 -9.79 8.86
CA LYS A 77 -19.21 -10.25 10.13
C LYS A 77 -19.98 -11.54 9.92
N GLU A 78 -20.76 -11.66 8.86
CA GLU A 78 -21.51 -12.88 8.54
C GLU A 78 -20.58 -14.06 8.25
N LEU A 79 -19.53 -13.85 7.43
CA LEU A 79 -18.56 -14.88 7.10
C LEU A 79 -17.94 -15.50 8.37
N GLN A 80 -17.62 -14.67 9.37
CA GLN A 80 -17.07 -15.12 10.66
C GLN A 80 -18.00 -16.04 11.46
N HIS A 81 -19.32 -15.99 11.24
CA HIS A 81 -20.31 -16.84 11.91
C HIS A 81 -20.85 -17.97 11.01
N SER A 82 -20.53 -17.94 9.71
CA SER A 82 -21.09 -18.87 8.72
C SER A 82 -20.51 -20.30 8.77
N GLY A 83 -19.37 -20.50 9.42
CA GLY A 83 -18.61 -21.76 9.37
C GLY A 83 -17.84 -22.00 8.07
N ARG A 84 -17.95 -21.11 7.06
CA ARG A 84 -17.10 -21.13 5.87
C ARG A 84 -15.63 -20.87 6.24
N PRO A 85 -14.67 -21.41 5.49
CA PRO A 85 -13.26 -21.14 5.72
C PRO A 85 -12.95 -19.64 5.53
N ILE A 86 -12.07 -19.11 6.38
CA ILE A 86 -11.57 -17.73 6.26
C ILE A 86 -10.18 -17.79 5.64
N ASN A 87 -10.09 -17.47 4.35
CA ASN A 87 -8.88 -17.57 3.54
C ASN A 87 -8.85 -16.49 2.42
N LEU A 88 -7.77 -16.47 1.63
CA LEU A 88 -7.62 -15.47 0.56
C LEU A 88 -8.73 -15.55 -0.49
N GLU A 89 -9.20 -16.74 -0.82
CA GLU A 89 -10.26 -16.94 -1.82
C GLU A 89 -11.58 -16.30 -1.38
N THR A 90 -12.07 -16.67 -0.20
CA THR A 90 -13.30 -16.11 0.38
C THR A 90 -13.22 -14.60 0.62
N ILE A 91 -12.05 -14.08 1.00
CA ILE A 91 -11.86 -12.63 1.15
C ILE A 91 -11.83 -11.93 -0.21
N SER A 92 -11.21 -12.55 -1.23
CA SER A 92 -11.23 -12.02 -2.61
C SER A 92 -12.63 -11.98 -3.19
N GLU A 93 -13.47 -12.99 -2.92
CA GLU A 93 -14.88 -13.01 -3.31
C GLU A 93 -15.64 -11.81 -2.72
N LEU A 94 -15.52 -11.58 -1.41
CA LEU A 94 -16.15 -10.44 -0.75
C LEU A 94 -15.61 -9.11 -1.29
N ALA A 95 -14.30 -8.98 -1.47
CA ALA A 95 -13.69 -7.76 -2.00
C ALA A 95 -14.23 -7.41 -3.39
N LYS A 96 -14.37 -8.40 -4.28
CA LYS A 96 -14.96 -8.23 -5.62
C LYS A 96 -16.43 -7.86 -5.54
N GLN A 97 -17.20 -8.54 -4.71
CA GLN A 97 -18.64 -8.32 -4.55
C GLN A 97 -18.95 -6.87 -4.13
N TYR A 98 -18.11 -6.28 -3.28
CA TYR A 98 -18.32 -4.94 -2.72
C TYR A 98 -17.41 -3.87 -3.34
N CYS A 99 -16.73 -4.18 -4.45
CA CYS A 99 -15.80 -3.26 -5.14
C CYS A 99 -14.72 -2.67 -4.23
N VAL A 100 -14.20 -3.45 -3.28
CA VAL A 100 -13.08 -3.07 -2.39
C VAL A 100 -11.83 -3.84 -2.80
N THR A 101 -11.46 -3.68 -4.06
CA THR A 101 -10.40 -4.45 -4.72
C THR A 101 -9.05 -3.73 -4.74
N CYS A 102 -8.95 -2.51 -4.23
CA CYS A 102 -7.64 -1.82 -4.14
C CYS A 102 -6.62 -2.62 -3.33
N GLY A 103 -5.36 -2.47 -3.68
CA GLY A 103 -4.26 -3.04 -2.93
C GLY A 103 -2.98 -2.23 -3.11
N LYS A 104 -1.97 -2.57 -2.32
CA LYS A 104 -0.75 -1.76 -2.24
C LYS A 104 0.51 -2.59 -2.09
N TRP A 105 1.54 -2.20 -2.85
CA TRP A 105 2.92 -2.54 -2.54
C TRP A 105 3.41 -1.65 -1.39
N ILE A 106 3.98 -2.27 -0.35
CA ILE A 106 4.49 -1.63 0.85
C ILE A 106 6.02 -1.74 0.87
N ILE A 107 6.67 -0.61 1.11
CA ILE A 107 8.09 -0.47 1.34
C ILE A 107 8.30 0.04 2.76
N TYR A 108 9.19 -0.64 3.50
CA TYR A 108 9.71 -0.15 4.78
C TYR A 108 11.05 0.53 4.50
N ALA A 109 11.04 1.86 4.43
CA ALA A 109 12.23 2.65 4.16
C ALA A 109 12.96 2.97 5.47
N GLY A 110 14.20 2.46 5.61
CA GLY A 110 15.14 2.82 6.68
C GLY A 110 15.64 4.27 6.59
N PRO A 111 16.61 4.69 7.43
CA PRO A 111 16.69 6.06 7.94
C PRO A 111 16.65 7.17 6.88
N ASN A 112 15.92 8.24 7.25
CA ASN A 112 15.65 9.55 6.64
C ASN A 112 16.07 9.76 5.17
N ALA A 113 17.37 9.80 4.85
CA ALA A 113 17.83 10.09 3.49
C ALA A 113 17.34 9.06 2.43
N LYS A 114 17.09 7.80 2.84
CA LYS A 114 16.57 6.78 1.91
C LYS A 114 15.08 6.97 1.61
N VAL A 115 14.28 7.41 2.59
CA VAL A 115 12.84 7.61 2.37
C VAL A 115 12.60 8.77 1.40
N ASP A 116 13.31 9.90 1.55
CA ASP A 116 13.11 11.06 0.67
C ASP A 116 13.47 10.72 -0.78
N SER A 117 14.56 9.98 -0.98
CA SER A 117 14.97 9.52 -2.30
C SER A 117 13.94 8.57 -2.93
N TYR A 118 13.40 7.63 -2.16
CA TYR A 118 12.37 6.71 -2.64
C TYR A 118 11.07 7.45 -2.95
N TRP A 119 10.66 8.35 -2.05
CA TRP A 119 9.47 9.15 -2.20
C TRP A 119 9.55 10.05 -3.43
N LYS A 120 10.67 10.77 -3.63
CA LYS A 120 10.88 11.58 -4.83
C LYS A 120 10.75 10.76 -6.10
N LYS A 121 11.41 9.59 -6.19
CA LYS A 121 11.31 8.70 -7.35
C LYS A 121 9.88 8.26 -7.64
N VAL A 122 9.15 7.81 -6.62
CA VAL A 122 7.77 7.34 -6.75
C VAL A 122 6.83 8.49 -7.13
N ALA A 123 6.87 9.60 -6.39
CA ALA A 123 6.02 10.77 -6.63
C ALA A 123 6.24 11.34 -8.04
N THR A 124 7.49 11.56 -8.45
CA THR A 124 7.82 12.03 -9.79
C THR A 124 7.37 11.04 -10.86
N ALA A 125 7.54 9.74 -10.66
CA ALA A 125 7.14 8.74 -11.65
C ALA A 125 5.62 8.65 -11.81
N ILE A 126 4.85 8.77 -10.72
CA ILE A 126 3.38 8.83 -10.79
C ILE A 126 2.94 10.09 -11.54
N VAL A 127 3.47 11.25 -11.18
CA VAL A 127 3.11 12.53 -11.81
C VAL A 127 3.52 12.56 -13.28
N LYS A 128 4.54 11.83 -13.71
CA LYS A 128 4.99 11.73 -15.11
C LYS A 128 4.38 10.54 -15.87
N ASP A 129 3.40 9.84 -15.29
CA ASP A 129 2.75 8.66 -15.88
C ASP A 129 3.74 7.52 -16.23
N GLN A 130 4.86 7.44 -15.49
CA GLN A 130 5.89 6.40 -15.62
C GLN A 130 5.69 5.25 -14.65
N LEU A 131 4.81 5.43 -13.67
CA LEU A 131 4.40 4.41 -12.70
C LEU A 131 2.88 4.25 -12.81
N PRO A 132 2.35 3.06 -13.15
CA PRO A 132 0.92 2.83 -13.32
C PRO A 132 0.22 2.66 -11.95
N ALA A 133 0.44 3.62 -11.04
CA ALA A 133 -0.16 3.62 -9.71
C ALA A 133 -1.29 4.65 -9.66
N ILE A 134 -2.40 4.28 -9.02
CA ILE A 134 -3.53 5.21 -8.82
C ILE A 134 -3.24 6.26 -7.74
N SER A 135 -2.37 5.92 -6.80
CA SER A 135 -1.87 6.84 -5.77
C SER A 135 -0.66 6.24 -5.06
N ALA A 136 0.04 7.07 -4.30
CA ALA A 136 0.98 6.61 -3.29
C ALA A 136 0.88 7.47 -2.03
N LYS A 137 1.24 6.88 -0.87
CA LYS A 137 1.35 7.62 0.39
C LYS A 137 2.56 7.18 1.19
N VAL A 138 3.19 8.13 1.89
CA VAL A 138 4.34 7.90 2.76
C VAL A 138 4.05 8.45 4.15
N SER A 139 4.45 7.70 5.18
CA SER A 139 4.29 8.13 6.56
C SER A 139 5.26 9.29 6.87
N PRO A 140 4.85 10.28 7.67
CA PRO A 140 5.78 11.26 8.23
C PRO A 140 6.77 10.63 9.21
N LEU A 141 7.74 11.42 9.65
CA LEU A 141 8.70 11.06 10.68
C LEU A 141 7.96 10.82 12.01
N SER A 142 8.31 9.74 12.69
CA SER A 142 7.73 9.39 13.99
C SER A 142 8.83 9.29 15.03
N THR A 143 8.61 9.87 16.20
CA THR A 143 9.59 9.87 17.31
C THR A 143 9.89 8.48 17.85
N ASP A 144 8.94 7.54 17.69
CA ASP A 144 9.05 6.14 18.15
C ASP A 144 9.63 5.17 17.09
N LYS A 145 9.74 5.58 15.82
CA LYS A 145 10.09 4.70 14.70
C LYS A 145 11.08 5.39 13.76
N ASN A 146 12.24 4.75 13.58
CA ASN A 146 13.26 5.20 12.62
C ASN A 146 13.04 4.63 11.19
N THR A 147 11.79 4.27 10.86
CA THR A 147 11.43 3.62 9.60
C THR A 147 10.12 4.21 9.10
N HIS A 148 10.10 4.59 7.82
CA HIS A 148 8.90 5.06 7.14
C HIS A 148 8.20 3.92 6.41
N VAL A 149 6.88 4.05 6.27
CA VAL A 149 6.06 3.17 5.43
C VAL A 149 5.67 3.95 4.18
N LEU A 150 6.05 3.43 3.02
CA LEU A 150 5.65 3.92 1.71
C LEU A 150 4.73 2.89 1.06
N CYS A 151 3.55 3.33 0.64
CA CYS A 151 2.52 2.51 0.00
C CYS A 151 2.27 3.02 -1.42
N ILE A 152 2.24 2.11 -2.40
CA ILE A 152 1.99 2.41 -3.81
C ILE A 152 0.82 1.53 -4.27
N TYR A 153 -0.23 2.14 -4.79
CA TYR A 153 -1.53 1.50 -5.00
C TYR A 153 -1.81 1.16 -6.46
N ASN A 154 -2.46 0.02 -6.68
CA ASN A 154 -3.15 -0.34 -7.91
C ASN A 154 -4.65 -0.58 -7.63
N LYS A 155 -5.46 -0.72 -8.69
CA LYS A 155 -6.92 -0.74 -8.59
C LYS A 155 -7.47 -2.07 -8.09
N ASP A 156 -6.93 -3.18 -8.57
CA ASP A 156 -7.45 -4.52 -8.29
C ASP A 156 -6.32 -5.48 -7.86
N PHE A 157 -6.33 -5.90 -6.60
CA PHE A 157 -5.36 -6.88 -6.10
C PHE A 157 -5.58 -8.29 -6.63
N THR A 158 -6.74 -8.55 -7.22
CA THR A 158 -7.12 -9.85 -7.79
C THR A 158 -6.71 -9.99 -9.25
N ASP A 159 -6.31 -8.88 -9.88
CA ASP A 159 -5.64 -8.85 -11.18
C ASP A 159 -4.12 -9.05 -10.95
N GLU A 160 -3.67 -10.29 -11.11
CA GLU A 160 -2.25 -10.63 -10.92
C GLU A 160 -1.33 -9.90 -11.90
N GLU A 161 -1.81 -9.59 -13.11
CA GLU A 161 -1.05 -8.86 -14.13
C GLU A 161 -0.85 -7.41 -13.71
N GLU A 162 -1.91 -6.74 -13.21
CA GLU A 162 -1.81 -5.37 -12.70
C GLU A 162 -0.82 -5.29 -11.52
N VAL A 163 -0.89 -6.25 -10.58
CA VAL A 163 0.01 -6.31 -9.43
C VAL A 163 1.47 -6.49 -9.86
N CYS A 164 1.73 -7.38 -10.80
CA CYS A 164 3.08 -7.65 -11.33
C CYS A 164 3.61 -6.48 -12.16
N HIS A 165 2.77 -5.87 -12.98
CA HIS A 165 3.15 -4.72 -13.79
C HIS A 165 3.53 -3.52 -12.91
N LEU A 166 2.75 -3.25 -11.85
CA LEU A 166 3.11 -2.21 -10.89
C LEU A 166 4.45 -2.53 -10.19
N GLU A 167 4.67 -3.79 -9.80
CA GLU A 167 5.94 -4.24 -9.21
C GLU A 167 7.12 -3.96 -10.15
N HIS A 168 7.02 -4.37 -11.41
CA HIS A 168 8.06 -4.19 -12.40
C HIS A 168 8.34 -2.70 -12.64
N ALA A 169 7.31 -1.87 -12.69
CA ALA A 169 7.45 -0.43 -12.83
C ALA A 169 8.15 0.20 -11.61
N ILE A 170 7.87 -0.26 -10.38
CA ILE A 170 8.62 0.12 -9.16
C ILE A 170 10.11 -0.24 -9.31
N ARG A 171 10.44 -1.42 -9.85
CA ARG A 171 11.84 -1.81 -10.11
C ARG A 171 12.49 -0.92 -11.17
N LYS A 172 11.78 -0.60 -12.24
CA LYS A 172 12.26 0.23 -13.36
C LYS A 172 12.63 1.65 -12.93
N ILE A 173 11.92 2.23 -11.96
CA ILE A 173 12.29 3.53 -11.36
C ILE A 173 13.46 3.42 -10.35
N GLY A 174 14.02 2.23 -10.18
CA GLY A 174 15.25 1.98 -9.43
C GLY A 174 15.06 1.66 -7.95
N LEU A 175 13.86 1.25 -7.53
CA LEU A 175 13.60 0.78 -6.16
C LEU A 175 13.89 -0.72 -6.07
N LYS A 176 15.00 -1.08 -5.42
CA LYS A 176 15.50 -2.46 -5.28
C LYS A 176 15.32 -3.04 -3.86
N CYS A 177 14.54 -2.37 -3.01
CA CYS A 177 14.24 -2.84 -1.66
C CYS A 177 13.21 -3.98 -1.67
N GLN A 178 13.04 -4.68 -0.54
CA GLN A 178 11.95 -5.64 -0.41
C GLN A 178 10.59 -4.94 -0.52
N LEU A 179 9.66 -5.55 -1.24
CA LEU A 179 8.27 -5.12 -1.35
C LEU A 179 7.37 -6.21 -0.74
N VAL A 180 6.32 -5.81 -0.03
CA VAL A 180 5.26 -6.73 0.39
C VAL A 180 3.91 -6.17 -0.04
N TYR A 181 3.03 -7.02 -0.54
CA TYR A 181 1.75 -6.58 -1.08
C TYR A 181 0.62 -6.87 -0.11
N LYS A 182 -0.22 -5.88 0.20
CA LYS A 182 -1.39 -6.02 1.09
C LYS A 182 -2.67 -5.54 0.39
N PRO A 183 -3.73 -6.36 0.32
CA PRO A 183 -5.06 -5.92 -0.09
C PRO A 183 -5.66 -4.89 0.88
N ASP A 184 -6.43 -3.92 0.39
CA ASP A 184 -7.16 -2.99 1.26
C ASP A 184 -8.29 -3.66 2.03
N ALA A 185 -8.94 -4.67 1.45
CA ALA A 185 -9.89 -5.52 2.17
C ALA A 185 -9.29 -6.07 3.48
N TYR A 186 -8.01 -6.47 3.48
CA TYR A 186 -7.33 -6.94 4.71
C TYR A 186 -7.15 -5.82 5.73
N THR A 187 -7.01 -4.57 5.29
CA THR A 187 -6.93 -3.40 6.18
C THR A 187 -8.29 -3.14 6.83
N TYR A 188 -9.37 -3.05 6.05
CA TYR A 188 -10.73 -2.85 6.57
C TYR A 188 -11.18 -3.98 7.50
N MET A 189 -10.91 -5.23 7.14
CA MET A 189 -11.27 -6.41 7.94
C MET A 189 -10.41 -6.60 9.21
N GLY A 190 -9.41 -5.74 9.44
CA GLY A 190 -8.51 -5.84 10.60
C GLY A 190 -7.52 -7.01 10.56
N ILE A 191 -7.19 -7.49 9.36
CA ILE A 191 -6.23 -8.57 9.14
C ILE A 191 -4.80 -7.98 9.17
N TYR A 192 -4.25 -7.94 10.38
CA TYR A 192 -2.86 -7.57 10.65
C TYR A 192 -2.06 -8.77 11.14
N ARG A 193 -0.76 -8.56 11.40
CA ARG A 193 0.11 -9.61 11.94
C ARG A 193 -0.46 -10.14 13.26
N LYS A 194 -0.43 -11.46 13.45
CA LYS A 194 -0.97 -12.15 14.64
C LYS A 194 -2.50 -11.96 14.81
N ASN A 195 -3.25 -11.89 13.72
CA ASN A 195 -4.71 -11.95 13.77
C ASN A 195 -5.18 -13.36 14.22
N LYS A 196 -6.45 -13.45 14.65
CA LYS A 196 -7.05 -14.68 15.19
C LYS A 196 -7.27 -15.79 14.14
N TRP A 197 -7.21 -15.47 12.86
CA TRP A 197 -7.45 -16.41 11.75
C TRP A 197 -6.17 -17.08 11.23
N GLY A 198 -5.00 -16.72 11.76
CA GLY A 198 -3.72 -17.25 11.30
C GLY A 198 -3.29 -16.76 9.90
N LEU A 199 -4.04 -15.81 9.31
CA LEU A 199 -3.73 -15.29 7.99
C LEU A 199 -2.49 -14.42 7.98
N ARG A 200 -1.70 -14.50 6.91
CA ARG A 200 -0.64 -13.52 6.66
C ARG A 200 -1.26 -12.22 6.14
N PRO A 201 -0.87 -11.05 6.65
CA PRO A 201 -1.48 -9.77 6.27
C PRO A 201 -1.00 -9.23 4.91
N THR A 202 -0.16 -9.97 4.20
CA THR A 202 0.40 -9.63 2.89
C THR A 202 0.31 -10.86 2.00
N ILE A 203 -0.11 -10.73 0.74
CA ILE A 203 -0.38 -11.86 -0.18
C ILE A 203 0.76 -12.13 -1.17
N TYR A 204 1.55 -11.10 -1.51
CA TYR A 204 2.78 -11.22 -2.29
C TYR A 204 3.98 -10.65 -1.53
N LYS A 205 5.16 -11.19 -1.82
CA LYS A 205 6.46 -10.68 -1.38
C LYS A 205 7.39 -10.62 -2.58
N SER A 206 8.01 -9.47 -2.84
CA SER A 206 8.99 -9.32 -3.90
C SER A 206 10.36 -8.96 -3.33
N ASP A 207 11.34 -9.82 -3.59
CA ASP A 207 12.75 -9.57 -3.32
C ASP A 207 13.48 -9.28 -4.64
N TYR A 208 14.42 -8.32 -4.65
CA TYR A 208 15.23 -8.02 -5.82
C TYR A 208 16.60 -8.70 -5.70
N GLU A 209 16.95 -9.53 -6.67
CA GLU A 209 18.23 -10.23 -6.69
C GLU A 209 19.27 -9.43 -7.48
N LEU A 210 20.29 -8.94 -6.77
CA LEU A 210 21.31 -8.05 -7.36
C LEU A 210 22.20 -8.74 -8.40
N THR A 211 22.44 -10.04 -8.24
CA THR A 211 23.33 -10.82 -9.11
C THR A 211 22.69 -11.11 -10.47
N SER A 212 21.41 -11.48 -10.50
CA SER A 212 20.65 -11.74 -11.71
C SER A 212 20.00 -10.47 -12.29
N GLY A 213 19.88 -9.41 -11.48
CA GLY A 213 19.18 -8.18 -11.85
C GLY A 213 17.65 -8.36 -11.95
N GLN A 214 17.13 -9.48 -11.44
CA GLN A 214 15.74 -9.89 -11.57
C GLN A 214 14.95 -9.70 -10.27
N SER A 215 13.63 -9.59 -10.40
CA SER A 215 12.69 -9.59 -9.28
C SER A 215 12.15 -11.00 -9.06
N ILE A 216 12.00 -11.40 -7.79
CA ILE A 216 11.42 -12.68 -7.41
C ILE A 216 10.16 -12.40 -6.59
N ILE A 217 9.01 -12.52 -7.24
CA ILE A 217 7.69 -12.41 -6.59
C ILE A 217 7.29 -13.80 -6.07
N LYS A 218 6.98 -13.87 -4.78
CA LYS A 218 6.51 -15.06 -4.08
C LYS A 218 5.10 -14.83 -3.56
N THR A 219 4.25 -15.81 -3.75
CA THR A 219 2.91 -15.89 -3.16
C THR A 219 2.97 -16.59 -1.80
N ASN A 220 1.91 -16.46 -0.99
CA ASN A 220 1.77 -17.23 0.24
C ASN A 220 1.40 -18.70 0.05
N SER A 221 1.22 -19.18 -1.19
CA SER A 221 0.99 -20.60 -1.44
C SER A 221 2.25 -21.39 -1.09
N GLU A 222 2.08 -22.57 -0.49
CA GLU A 222 3.17 -23.50 -0.16
C GLU A 222 3.95 -23.98 -1.40
N VAL A 223 3.45 -23.67 -2.59
CA VAL A 223 4.13 -23.86 -3.88
C VAL A 223 4.66 -22.51 -4.36
N PRO A 224 6.00 -22.34 -4.51
CA PRO A 224 6.57 -21.16 -5.15
C PRO A 224 6.05 -21.05 -6.58
N ARG A 225 5.22 -20.04 -6.87
CA ARG A 225 4.99 -19.61 -8.26
C ARG A 225 6.06 -18.59 -8.59
N ILE A 226 7.00 -18.94 -9.46
CA ILE A 226 7.81 -17.93 -10.14
C ILE A 226 6.87 -17.30 -11.15
N LEU A 227 6.34 -16.13 -10.82
CA LEU A 227 5.65 -15.31 -11.80
C LEU A 227 6.74 -14.80 -12.75
N GLN A 228 6.87 -15.45 -13.89
CA GLN A 228 7.72 -14.97 -14.97
C GLN A 228 7.02 -13.79 -15.65
N SER A 229 7.80 -12.74 -15.90
CA SER A 229 7.43 -11.54 -16.65
C SER A 229 7.03 -11.86 -18.09
#